data_AF-A0A7Y1UA75-F1
#
_entry.id   AF-A0A7Y1UA75-F1
#
_cell.length_a   1.000
_cell.length_b   1.000
_cell.length_c   1.000
_cell.angle_alpha   90.00
_cell.angle_beta   90.00
_cell.angle_gamma   90.00
#
_symmetry.space_group_name_H-M   'P 1'
#
loop_
_entity.id
_entity.type
_entity.pdbx_description
1 polymer ?
#
loop_
_entity_poly.entity_id
_entity_poly.type
_entity_poly.pdbx_seq_one_letter_code
_entity_poly.pdbx_strand_id
1 'polypeptide(L)'
;MSGCQTEKEANDNVGDWLLTRQLESISPTGDIDYFILPESDELQLIPQDPLNPLTESKVALGQFLFHETGLGILPMDDSNMEAFSCASCHHARAGFQAGVVQG
;
A
#
# COMPACT_ATOMS: atom_id res chain seq x y z
N MET A 1 -9.61 -33.98 6.49
CA MET A 1 -8.26 -33.41 6.36
C MET A 1 -7.81 -33.60 4.92
N SER A 2 -8.19 -32.67 4.04
CA SER A 2 -7.70 -32.60 2.67
C SER A 2 -7.56 -31.12 2.36
N GLY A 3 -6.32 -30.65 2.35
CA GLY A 3 -6.03 -29.22 2.34
C GLY A 3 -4.55 -28.95 2.16
N CYS A 4 -3.93 -29.66 1.22
CA CYS A 4 -2.76 -29.21 0.48
C CYS A 4 -2.61 -30.20 -0.68
N GLN A 5 -3.29 -29.92 -1.79
CA GLN A 5 -2.96 -30.63 -3.02
C GLN A 5 -1.65 -30.03 -3.51
N THR A 6 -0.65 -30.88 -3.72
CA THR A 6 0.59 -30.49 -4.42
C THR A 6 0.18 -29.92 -5.77
N GLU A 7 0.51 -28.65 -6.01
CA GLU A 7 0.20 -27.99 -7.27
C GLU A 7 0.75 -28.84 -8.41
N LYS A 8 -0.16 -29.29 -9.27
CA LYS A 8 0.18 -30.01 -10.48
C LYS A 8 0.75 -28.95 -11.41
N GLU A 9 2.08 -28.84 -11.51
CA GLU A 9 2.83 -27.90 -12.37
C GLU A 9 2.11 -27.72 -13.71
N ALA A 10 1.33 -26.63 -13.81
CA ALA A 10 0.40 -26.41 -14.89
C ALA A 10 1.05 -25.48 -15.91
N ASN A 11 2.24 -25.86 -16.43
CA ASN A 11 3.00 -24.99 -17.34
C ASN A 11 2.98 -23.52 -16.87
N ASP A 12 3.50 -23.29 -15.66
CA ASP A 12 3.43 -22.03 -14.90
C ASP A 12 4.02 -20.80 -15.62
N ASN A 13 4.56 -20.97 -16.84
CA ASN A 13 5.18 -19.92 -17.62
C ASN A 13 4.19 -19.11 -18.49
N VAL A 14 3.04 -19.68 -18.91
CA VAL A 14 2.16 -19.01 -19.90
C VAL A 14 1.49 -17.76 -19.31
N GLY A 15 1.04 -17.83 -18.06
CA GLY A 15 0.41 -16.71 -17.36
C GLY A 15 1.40 -15.58 -17.10
N ASP A 16 2.56 -15.91 -16.55
CA ASP A 16 3.63 -14.96 -16.24
C ASP A 16 4.19 -14.30 -17.50
N TRP A 17 4.37 -15.05 -18.58
CA TRP A 17 4.81 -14.50 -19.87
C TRP A 17 3.78 -13.51 -20.45
N LEU A 18 2.49 -13.85 -20.40
CA LEU A 18 1.44 -12.96 -20.89
C LEU A 18 1.37 -11.68 -20.07
N LEU A 19 1.43 -11.78 -18.75
CA LEU A 19 1.43 -10.64 -17.84
C LEU A 19 2.63 -9.74 -18.09
N THR A 20 3.83 -10.31 -18.18
CA THR A 20 5.07 -9.54 -18.43
C THR A 20 4.97 -8.77 -19.74
N ARG A 21 4.54 -9.43 -20.83
CA ARG A 21 4.36 -8.79 -22.13
C ARG A 21 3.31 -7.67 -22.09
N GLN A 22 2.23 -7.85 -21.33
CA GLN A 22 1.22 -6.82 -21.15
C GLN A 22 1.82 -5.61 -20.42
N LEU A 23 2.55 -5.83 -19.33
CA LEU A 23 3.22 -4.77 -18.57
C LEU A 23 4.22 -4.01 -19.42
N GLU A 24 5.08 -4.69 -20.18
CA GLU A 24 5.98 -4.06 -21.15
C GLU A 24 5.22 -3.20 -22.17
N SER A 25 4.08 -3.68 -22.68
CA SER A 25 3.30 -2.96 -23.68
C SER A 25 2.62 -1.68 -23.19
N ILE A 26 2.30 -1.61 -21.89
CA ILE A 26 1.68 -0.43 -21.26
C ILE A 26 2.70 0.46 -20.52
N SER A 27 3.90 -0.05 -20.30
CA SER A 27 4.98 0.70 -19.67
C SER A 27 5.39 1.89 -20.55
N PRO A 28 5.47 3.11 -20.01
CA PRO A 28 6.01 4.26 -20.73
C PRO A 28 7.46 4.08 -21.20
N THR A 29 8.25 3.22 -20.57
CA THR A 29 9.63 2.92 -20.97
C THR A 29 9.74 1.67 -21.86
N GLY A 30 8.66 0.90 -22.01
CA GLY A 30 8.66 -0.41 -22.65
C GLY A 30 9.26 -1.53 -21.80
N ASP A 31 9.60 -1.24 -20.54
CA ASP A 31 10.20 -2.18 -19.58
C ASP A 31 9.31 -2.34 -18.34
N ILE A 32 9.21 -3.56 -17.81
CA ILE A 32 8.44 -3.86 -16.59
C ILE A 32 8.98 -3.12 -15.36
N ASP A 33 10.27 -2.83 -15.33
CA ASP A 33 10.94 -2.16 -14.21
C ASP A 33 10.39 -0.74 -13.96
N TYR A 34 9.70 -0.14 -14.93
CA TYR A 34 8.97 1.12 -14.75
C TYR A 34 7.97 1.08 -13.57
N PHE A 35 7.42 -0.09 -13.27
CA PHE A 35 6.43 -0.26 -12.19
C PHE A 35 7.07 -0.51 -10.82
N ILE A 36 8.40 -0.61 -10.74
CA ILE A 36 9.11 -0.67 -9.46
C ILE A 36 9.02 0.70 -8.81
N LEU A 37 8.50 0.74 -7.58
CA LEU A 37 8.45 1.97 -6.81
C LEU A 37 9.88 2.37 -6.40
N PRO A 38 10.22 3.67 -6.44
CA PRO A 38 11.51 4.16 -5.97
C PRO A 38 11.64 3.97 -4.46
N GLU A 39 12.85 4.17 -3.95
CA GLU A 39 13.11 4.07 -2.52
C GLU A 39 12.35 5.16 -1.74
N SER A 40 12.03 4.87 -0.48
CA SER A 40 11.11 5.70 0.32
C SER A 40 11.61 7.13 0.59
N ASP A 41 12.91 7.36 0.46
CA ASP A 41 13.58 8.66 0.61
C ASP A 41 13.82 9.38 -0.72
N GLU A 42 13.60 8.72 -1.86
CA GLU A 42 13.66 9.31 -3.21
C GLU A 42 12.38 10.09 -3.54
N LEU A 43 12.03 11.05 -2.68
CA LEU A 43 10.73 11.74 -2.71
C LEU A 43 10.41 12.39 -4.05
N GLN A 44 11.39 12.76 -4.87
CA GLN A 44 11.16 13.37 -6.19
C GLN A 44 10.78 12.35 -7.27
N LEU A 45 11.10 11.06 -7.06
CA LEU A 45 10.83 9.98 -8.00
C LEU A 45 9.47 9.31 -7.72
N ILE A 46 8.96 9.43 -6.48
CA ILE A 46 7.65 8.90 -6.12
C ILE A 46 6.57 9.57 -7.00
N PRO A 47 5.65 8.82 -7.61
CA PRO A 47 4.52 9.41 -8.34
C PRO A 47 3.71 10.35 -7.46
N GLN A 48 3.52 11.59 -7.91
CA GLN A 48 2.97 12.67 -7.11
C GLN A 48 1.88 13.44 -7.84
N ASP A 49 0.94 13.97 -7.06
CA ASP A 49 0.04 15.01 -7.53
C ASP A 49 0.85 16.32 -7.72
N PRO A 50 0.80 16.98 -8.89
CA PRO A 50 1.50 18.24 -9.13
C PRO A 50 1.16 19.37 -8.14
N LEU A 51 -0.02 19.34 -7.51
CA LEU A 51 -0.46 20.30 -6.49
C LEU A 51 -0.07 19.89 -5.07
N ASN A 52 0.49 18.69 -4.88
CA ASN A 52 0.97 18.19 -3.60
C ASN A 52 2.40 17.62 -3.67
N PRO A 53 3.42 18.43 -4.02
CA PRO A 53 4.81 17.96 -4.00
C PRO A 53 5.22 17.46 -2.60
N LEU A 54 5.92 16.33 -2.57
CA LEU A 54 6.47 15.71 -1.38
C LEU A 54 7.71 16.47 -0.95
N THR A 55 7.81 16.64 0.36
CA THR A 55 8.98 17.17 1.05
C THR A 55 9.13 16.38 2.33
N GLU A 56 10.34 16.28 2.86
CA GLU A 56 10.60 15.56 4.12
C GLU A 56 9.71 16.10 5.25
N SER A 57 9.52 17.42 5.33
CA SER A 57 8.69 18.05 6.35
C SER A 57 7.21 17.67 6.21
N LYS A 58 6.67 17.56 4.98
CA LYS A 58 5.29 17.09 4.75
C LYS A 58 5.14 15.60 5.06
N VAL A 59 6.14 14.79 4.73
CA VAL A 59 6.16 13.36 5.09
C VAL A 59 6.17 13.20 6.60
N ALA A 60 7.05 13.90 7.31
CA ALA A 60 7.11 13.89 8.77
C ALA A 60 5.80 14.38 9.40
N LEU A 61 5.22 15.47 8.89
CA LEU A 61 3.91 15.95 9.35
C LEU A 61 2.82 14.89 9.14
N GLY A 62 2.78 14.25 7.96
CA GLY A 62 1.84 13.17 7.66
C GLY A 62 1.98 12.00 8.63
N GLN A 63 3.21 11.62 9.01
CA GLN A 63 3.44 10.57 10.00
C GLN A 63 2.86 10.92 11.38
N PHE A 64 2.99 12.18 11.82
CA PHE A 64 2.35 12.63 13.06
C PHE A 64 0.83 12.59 12.95
N LEU A 65 0.26 13.15 11.88
CA LEU A 65 -1.19 13.20 11.67
C LEU A 65 -1.80 11.80 11.54
N PHE A 66 -1.09 10.84 10.96
CA PHE A 66 -1.54 9.45 10.82
C PHE A 66 -1.82 8.78 12.19
N HIS A 67 -1.11 9.21 13.22
CA HIS A 67 -1.24 8.70 14.60
C HIS A 67 -2.04 9.66 15.51
N GLU A 68 -2.46 10.82 15.00
CA GLU A 68 -3.17 11.83 15.78
C GLU A 68 -4.62 11.42 16.00
N THR A 69 -5.02 11.23 17.26
CA THR A 69 -6.38 10.81 17.61
C THR A 69 -7.36 11.97 17.65
N GLY A 70 -6.89 13.20 17.83
CA GLY A 70 -7.72 14.40 17.79
C GLY A 70 -8.41 14.65 16.45
N LEU A 71 -8.01 13.95 15.37
CA LEU A 71 -8.70 13.95 14.08
C LEU A 71 -9.91 13.00 14.04
N GLY A 72 -10.06 12.12 15.02
CA GLY A 72 -11.16 11.16 15.16
C GLY A 72 -12.47 11.78 15.63
N ILE A 73 -12.98 12.79 14.92
CA ILE A 73 -14.12 13.62 15.37
C ILE A 73 -15.49 13.15 14.89
N LEU A 74 -15.55 12.19 13.96
CA LEU A 74 -16.79 11.61 13.43
C LEU A 74 -16.77 10.08 13.59
N PRO A 75 -16.74 9.56 14.84
CA PRO A 75 -16.80 8.13 15.07
C PRO A 75 -18.19 7.56 14.76
N MET A 76 -18.26 6.24 14.55
CA MET A 76 -19.55 5.52 14.49
C MET A 76 -20.23 5.42 15.87
N ASP A 77 -19.43 5.40 16.94
CA ASP A 77 -19.87 5.41 18.32
C ASP A 77 -19.23 6.62 19.00
N ASP A 78 -20.07 7.56 19.45
CA ASP A 78 -19.66 8.84 20.04
C ASP A 78 -18.69 8.67 21.22
N SER A 79 -18.67 7.52 21.89
CA SER A 79 -17.69 7.23 22.94
C SER A 79 -16.24 7.17 22.45
N ASN A 80 -16.02 7.03 21.14
CA ASN A 80 -14.71 7.00 20.50
C ASN A 80 -14.26 8.36 19.94
N MET A 81 -14.98 9.45 20.23
CA MET A 81 -14.57 10.78 19.78
C MET A 81 -13.16 11.11 20.32
N GLU A 82 -12.28 11.56 19.43
CA GLU A 82 -10.87 11.86 19.70
C GLU A 82 -10.03 10.66 20.20
N ALA A 83 -10.55 9.42 20.07
CA ALA A 83 -9.93 8.21 20.60
C ALA A 83 -9.38 7.25 19.53
N PHE A 84 -9.52 7.59 18.24
CA PHE A 84 -9.00 6.79 17.13
C PHE A 84 -8.28 7.65 16.10
N SER A 85 -7.36 7.05 15.36
CA SER A 85 -6.63 7.65 14.24
C SER A 85 -6.59 6.69 13.05
N CYS A 86 -5.94 7.10 11.96
CA CYS A 86 -5.69 6.20 10.83
C CYS A 86 -4.91 4.95 11.28
N ALA A 87 -3.94 5.14 12.17
CA ALA A 87 -3.11 4.06 12.71
C ALA A 87 -3.88 3.02 13.55
N SER A 88 -5.05 3.36 14.09
CA SER A 88 -5.87 2.44 14.88
C SER A 88 -6.34 1.23 14.05
N CYS A 89 -6.65 1.44 12.77
CA CYS A 89 -7.10 0.39 11.85
C CYS A 89 -6.05 0.05 10.77
N HIS A 90 -5.08 0.93 10.50
CA HIS A 90 -4.03 0.73 9.51
C HIS A 90 -2.66 0.69 10.19
N HIS A 91 -2.37 -0.36 10.94
CA HIS A 91 -1.17 -0.38 11.77
C HIS A 91 0.08 -0.82 11.00
N ALA A 92 1.17 -0.05 11.13
CA ALA A 92 2.44 -0.29 10.45
C ALA A 92 2.97 -1.74 10.66
N ARG A 93 2.79 -2.29 11.86
CA ARG A 93 3.26 -3.65 12.22
C ARG A 93 2.55 -4.80 11.48
N ALA A 94 1.47 -4.54 10.76
CA ALA A 94 0.91 -5.51 9.82
C ALA A 94 0.71 -4.88 8.44
N GLY A 95 1.70 -4.10 8.00
CA GLY A 95 1.71 -3.53 6.65
C GLY A 95 0.51 -2.62 6.39
N PHE A 96 0.11 -1.82 7.40
CA PHE A 96 -1.02 -0.89 7.32
C PHE A 96 -2.38 -1.56 7.08
N GLN A 97 -2.51 -2.81 7.48
CA GLN A 97 -3.78 -3.54 7.55
C GLN A 97 -4.33 -3.53 8.99
N ALA A 98 -5.57 -3.97 9.16
CA ALA A 98 -6.23 -4.09 10.47
C ALA A 98 -5.67 -5.23 11.34
N GLY A 99 -4.82 -6.09 10.77
CA GLY A 99 -4.15 -7.19 11.49
C GLY A 99 -5.08 -8.20 12.14
N VAL A 100 -6.36 -8.20 11.75
CA VAL A 100 -7.35 -9.18 12.18
C VAL A 100 -7.26 -10.40 11.27
N VAL A 101 -7.14 -11.57 11.88
CA VAL A 101 -7.17 -12.85 11.16
C VAL A 101 -8.52 -12.98 10.47
N GLN A 102 -8.51 -13.21 9.15
CA GLN A 102 -9.73 -13.55 8.41
C GLN A 102 -10.06 -15.03 8.69
N GLY A 103 -11.32 -15.31 9.02
CA GLY A 103 -11.84 -16.65 9.34
C GLY A 103 -13.00 -17.04 8.44
#